data_AF-A0A3M1KPZ8-F1
#
_entry.id   AF-A0A3M1KPZ8-F1
#
_cell.length_a   1.000
_cell.length_b   1.000
_cell.length_c   1.000
_cell.angle_alpha   90.00
_cell.angle_beta   90.00
_cell.angle_gamma   90.00
#
_symmetry.space_group_name_H-M   'P 1'
#
loop_
_entity.id
_entity.type
_entity.pdbx_description
1 polymer ?
#
loop_
_entity_poly.entity_id
_entity_poly.type
_entity_poly.pdbx_seq_one_letter_code
_entity_poly.pdbx_strand_id
1 'polypeptide(L)'
;MKGRSFSKATALLAGIAIVAAAGVASAQVDKDNAKCRSTIFKTQSKLAATAGKAVAGCWKNVLKGKAPASTDCNNPSVADTKGKLGKAEGKITDSLGGAKPKCDDSTHAASLAMFPSCPSPGTPGAISTFSDLASCEIELAENMVQNVANYILKPDAATIVAMVSAKSPEGKQLSKCAQSIIKNATKLHATVQKDRGKCQATADKGGGSYSYTCSGFDSGKIAGTITKLQEKLAKDCHLKKDSNGVERDLNEAELGLIGSCGRNIAELQSCIVDAVVKNASGLTALAFENAEVCPTVVDIVAKAGSARNGTSGTFKVCSGGPDAGNSCTTDADCGAPGFCTTVYPNAGQATSTQLDTGWNGLGHNVDVVDGFEGSVNLSCSGPSCDNCAVTVNCRKGGCRCSNDVTIKCNTPFVEDICGTGNTCEVFFGPP
;
A
#
# COMPACT_ATOMS: atom_id res chain seq x y z
N MET A 1 8.32 28.92 -37.29
CA MET A 1 8.35 29.63 -35.99
C MET A 1 6.95 30.13 -35.70
N LYS A 2 6.20 29.51 -34.77
CA LYS A 2 4.86 29.97 -34.35
C LYS A 2 4.89 30.18 -32.84
N GLY A 3 4.86 31.45 -32.44
CA GLY A 3 4.89 31.88 -31.05
C GLY A 3 3.60 31.50 -30.32
N ARG A 4 3.74 31.02 -29.09
CA ARG A 4 2.63 30.85 -28.15
C ARG A 4 2.81 31.86 -27.02
N SER A 5 1.85 32.78 -26.95
CA SER A 5 1.68 33.76 -25.88
C SER A 5 1.28 33.06 -24.58
N PHE A 6 1.96 33.40 -23.48
CA PHE A 6 1.59 32.99 -22.12
C PHE A 6 0.72 34.09 -21.49
N SER A 7 -0.59 33.83 -21.39
CA SER A 7 -1.49 34.66 -20.57
C SER A 7 -1.22 34.42 -19.09
N LYS A 8 -0.95 35.50 -18.35
CA LYS A 8 -0.79 35.53 -16.90
C LYS A 8 -2.16 35.38 -16.25
N ALA A 9 -2.33 34.39 -15.38
CA ALA A 9 -3.52 34.21 -14.56
C ALA A 9 -3.36 34.97 -13.23
N THR A 10 -4.29 35.86 -12.96
CA THR A 10 -4.41 36.63 -11.71
C THR A 10 -5.05 35.74 -10.65
N ALA A 11 -4.35 35.49 -9.53
CA ALA A 11 -4.87 34.72 -8.41
C ALA A 11 -5.70 35.63 -7.48
N LEU A 12 -6.96 35.27 -7.24
CA LEU A 12 -7.84 35.88 -6.24
C LEU A 12 -7.51 35.28 -4.85
N LEU A 13 -7.17 36.14 -3.88
CA LEU A 13 -7.03 35.79 -2.47
C LEU A 13 -8.41 35.84 -1.79
N ALA A 14 -8.94 34.69 -1.38
CA ALA A 14 -10.09 34.63 -0.49
C ALA A 14 -9.60 34.65 0.97
N GLY A 15 -9.98 35.69 1.72
CA GLY A 15 -9.68 35.82 3.15
C GLY A 15 -10.61 34.95 3.98
N ILE A 16 -10.03 34.01 4.75
CA ILE A 16 -10.73 33.18 5.72
C ILE A 16 -10.55 33.81 7.11
N ALA A 17 -11.66 34.06 7.81
CA ALA A 17 -11.66 34.46 9.21
C ALA A 17 -11.39 33.24 10.10
N ILE A 18 -10.34 33.30 10.93
CA ILE A 18 -9.93 32.24 11.85
C ILE A 18 -10.51 32.53 13.24
N VAL A 19 -11.31 31.60 13.76
CA VAL A 19 -11.76 31.58 15.16
C VAL A 19 -10.60 31.12 16.04
N ALA A 20 -10.17 31.96 16.98
CA ALA A 20 -9.06 31.69 17.88
C ALA A 20 -9.50 30.77 19.03
N ALA A 21 -9.26 29.47 18.89
CA ALA A 21 -9.10 28.59 20.05
C ALA A 21 -7.73 28.85 20.66
N ALA A 22 -7.60 28.86 21.99
CA ALA A 22 -6.33 28.93 22.69
C ALA A 22 -5.54 27.63 22.46
N GLY A 23 -4.94 27.51 21.27
CA GLY A 23 -3.99 26.47 20.94
C GLY A 23 -2.67 26.75 21.64
N VAL A 24 -2.00 25.69 22.11
CA VAL A 24 -0.55 25.70 22.34
C VAL A 24 0.09 26.43 21.17
N ALA A 25 0.79 27.53 21.44
CA ALA A 25 1.48 28.29 20.40
C ALA A 25 2.43 27.34 19.68
N SER A 26 2.06 26.88 18.49
CA SER A 26 2.92 25.99 17.71
C SER A 26 4.18 26.78 17.40
N ALA A 27 5.32 26.33 17.93
CA ALA A 27 6.59 26.97 17.65
C ALA A 27 6.75 27.08 16.12
N GLN A 28 6.99 28.30 15.63
CA GLN A 28 7.22 28.51 14.20
C GLN A 28 8.58 27.91 13.83
N VAL A 29 8.66 27.31 12.65
CA VAL A 29 9.93 26.78 12.14
C VAL A 29 10.86 27.94 11.80
N ASP A 30 11.98 28.06 12.50
CA ASP A 30 13.00 29.06 12.14
C ASP A 30 13.78 28.66 10.88
N LYS A 31 14.59 29.59 10.38
CA LYS A 31 15.32 29.43 9.12
C LYS A 31 16.34 28.29 9.13
N ASP A 32 16.95 27.98 10.28
CA ASP A 32 17.97 26.94 10.37
C ASP A 32 17.32 25.57 10.52
N ASN A 33 16.29 25.44 11.35
CA ASN A 33 15.45 24.24 11.41
C ASN A 33 14.79 23.94 10.03
N ALA A 34 14.32 24.96 9.31
CA ALA A 34 13.79 24.78 7.94
C ALA A 34 14.85 24.21 6.96
N LYS A 35 16.13 24.59 7.09
CA LYS A 35 17.21 24.03 6.26
C LYS A 35 17.51 22.59 6.62
N CYS A 36 17.53 22.26 7.92
CA CYS A 36 17.74 20.90 8.39
C CYS A 36 16.63 19.97 7.91
N ARG A 37 15.36 20.29 8.17
CA ARG A 37 14.19 19.51 7.69
C ARG A 37 14.18 19.35 6.17
N SER A 38 14.49 20.41 5.43
CA SER A 38 14.64 20.32 3.97
C SER A 38 15.78 19.40 3.54
N THR A 39 16.83 19.24 4.36
CA THR A 39 17.93 18.31 4.09
C THR A 39 17.51 16.87 4.31
N ILE A 40 16.89 16.55 5.45
CA ILE A 40 16.34 15.21 5.78
C ILE A 40 15.49 14.71 4.62
N PHE A 41 14.45 15.47 4.25
CA PHE A 41 13.60 15.15 3.11
C PHE A 41 14.36 14.96 1.79
N LYS A 42 15.31 15.85 1.47
CA LYS A 42 16.05 15.77 0.20
C LYS A 42 16.95 14.54 0.12
N THR A 43 17.54 14.10 1.21
CA THR A 43 18.42 12.93 1.22
C THR A 43 17.58 11.64 1.25
N GLN A 44 16.54 11.57 2.09
CA GLN A 44 15.59 10.46 2.15
C GLN A 44 14.90 10.22 0.79
N SER A 45 14.33 11.26 0.17
CA SER A 45 13.68 11.14 -1.16
C SER A 45 14.62 10.74 -2.28
N LYS A 46 15.93 11.07 -2.17
CA LYS A 46 16.95 10.59 -3.12
C LYS A 46 17.28 9.13 -2.91
N LEU A 47 17.32 8.65 -1.66
CA LEU A 47 17.51 7.24 -1.34
C LEU A 47 16.33 6.42 -1.87
N ALA A 48 15.08 6.79 -1.52
CA ALA A 48 13.89 6.11 -2.01
C ALA A 48 13.83 6.06 -3.56
N ALA A 49 14.15 7.17 -4.24
CA ALA A 49 14.22 7.20 -5.70
C ALA A 49 15.38 6.36 -6.28
N THR A 50 16.43 6.09 -5.50
CA THR A 50 17.54 5.21 -5.87
C THR A 50 17.16 3.75 -5.67
N ALA A 51 16.57 3.40 -4.52
CA ALA A 51 15.98 2.10 -4.22
C ALA A 51 14.97 1.68 -5.31
N GLY A 52 13.98 2.52 -5.62
CA GLY A 52 12.98 2.19 -6.66
C GLY A 52 13.60 1.99 -8.05
N LYS A 53 14.69 2.71 -8.38
CA LYS A 53 15.43 2.48 -9.64
C LYS A 53 16.24 1.18 -9.61
N ALA A 54 16.78 0.79 -8.47
CA ALA A 54 17.47 -0.48 -8.30
C ALA A 54 16.47 -1.63 -8.52
N VAL A 55 15.34 -1.62 -7.81
CA VAL A 55 14.23 -2.57 -7.97
C VAL A 55 13.76 -2.64 -9.43
N ALA A 56 13.46 -1.50 -10.06
CA ALA A 56 13.04 -1.46 -11.47
C ALA A 56 14.12 -1.99 -12.43
N GLY A 57 15.40 -1.75 -12.13
CA GLY A 57 16.53 -2.24 -12.90
C GLY A 57 16.72 -3.75 -12.76
N CYS A 58 16.56 -4.28 -11.55
CA CYS A 58 16.62 -5.70 -11.25
C CYS A 58 15.52 -6.46 -11.98
N TRP A 59 14.25 -6.06 -11.82
CA TRP A 59 13.13 -6.70 -12.51
C TRP A 59 13.28 -6.68 -14.03
N LYS A 60 13.77 -5.57 -14.58
CA LYS A 60 14.08 -5.47 -16.02
C LYS A 60 15.13 -6.50 -16.46
N ASN A 61 16.12 -6.81 -15.64
CA ASN A 61 17.13 -7.81 -15.96
C ASN A 61 16.57 -9.23 -15.82
N VAL A 62 15.86 -9.52 -14.73
CA VAL A 62 15.20 -10.81 -14.50
C VAL A 62 14.23 -11.15 -15.64
N LEU A 63 13.29 -10.25 -15.96
CA LEU A 63 12.29 -10.44 -17.02
C LEU A 63 12.86 -10.47 -18.44
N LYS A 64 14.16 -10.24 -18.61
CA LYS A 64 14.91 -10.39 -19.86
C LYS A 64 15.83 -11.61 -19.87
N GLY A 65 15.80 -12.44 -18.83
CA GLY A 65 16.71 -13.57 -18.67
C GLY A 65 18.17 -13.16 -18.45
N LYS A 66 18.42 -11.91 -18.01
CA LYS A 66 19.78 -11.39 -17.73
C LYS A 66 20.19 -11.53 -16.26
N ALA A 67 19.26 -11.96 -15.41
CA ALA A 67 19.48 -12.29 -14.00
C ALA A 67 18.61 -13.52 -13.67
N PRO A 68 18.97 -14.32 -12.64
CA PRO A 68 18.18 -15.48 -12.23
C PRO A 68 16.75 -15.10 -11.87
N ALA A 69 15.78 -15.93 -12.27
CA ALA A 69 14.35 -15.72 -11.95
C ALA A 69 14.07 -15.73 -10.43
N SER A 70 14.93 -16.39 -9.64
CA SER A 70 14.86 -16.44 -8.18
C SER A 70 15.40 -15.19 -7.47
N THR A 71 15.90 -14.19 -8.20
CA THR A 71 16.42 -12.95 -7.58
C THR A 71 15.25 -12.18 -6.95
N ASP A 72 15.30 -11.95 -5.65
CA ASP A 72 14.34 -11.07 -4.96
C ASP A 72 14.59 -9.60 -5.32
N CYS A 73 14.07 -9.20 -6.47
CA CYS A 73 14.22 -7.84 -6.96
C CYS A 73 13.39 -6.82 -6.17
N ASN A 74 12.49 -7.24 -5.27
CA ASN A 74 11.70 -6.33 -4.45
C ASN A 74 12.47 -5.85 -3.22
N ASN A 75 13.48 -6.59 -2.78
CA ASN A 75 14.42 -6.13 -1.76
C ASN A 75 15.44 -5.13 -2.39
N PRO A 76 15.45 -3.84 -2.00
CA PRO A 76 16.34 -2.83 -2.57
C PRO A 76 17.82 -3.17 -2.48
N SER A 77 18.25 -3.79 -1.37
CA SER A 77 19.65 -4.17 -1.15
C SER A 77 20.10 -5.27 -2.13
N VAL A 78 19.25 -6.27 -2.36
CA VAL A 78 19.47 -7.34 -3.36
C VAL A 78 19.44 -6.78 -4.78
N ALA A 79 18.52 -5.85 -5.04
CA ALA A 79 18.36 -5.23 -6.35
C ALA A 79 19.53 -4.29 -6.74
N ASP A 80 20.29 -3.77 -5.77
CA ASP A 80 21.39 -2.82 -5.98
C ASP A 80 22.71 -3.47 -6.42
N THR A 81 22.67 -4.15 -7.56
CA THR A 81 23.84 -4.72 -8.24
C THR A 81 24.93 -3.69 -8.62
N LYS A 82 24.72 -2.39 -8.40
CA LYS A 82 25.64 -1.30 -8.78
C LYS A 82 26.17 -0.50 -7.59
N GLY A 83 25.85 -0.87 -6.35
CA GLY A 83 26.29 -0.16 -5.15
C GLY A 83 25.88 1.33 -5.13
N LYS A 84 24.72 1.67 -5.72
CA LYS A 84 24.20 3.04 -5.74
C LYS A 84 23.41 3.37 -4.48
N LEU A 85 22.84 2.36 -3.82
CA LEU A 85 22.07 2.48 -2.59
C LEU A 85 22.99 2.84 -1.43
N GLY A 86 24.07 2.08 -1.22
CA GLY A 86 25.09 2.42 -0.21
C GLY A 86 25.72 3.81 -0.38
N LYS A 87 25.86 4.29 -1.62
CA LYS A 87 26.30 5.68 -1.91
C LYS A 87 25.26 6.74 -1.57
N ALA A 88 23.98 6.39 -1.55
CA ALA A 88 22.89 7.26 -1.14
C ALA A 88 22.68 7.23 0.38
N GLU A 89 22.80 6.05 1.02
CA GLU A 89 22.85 5.87 2.47
C GLU A 89 23.96 6.71 3.09
N GLY A 90 25.20 6.57 2.61
CA GLY A 90 26.33 7.36 3.10
C GLY A 90 26.10 8.87 2.98
N LYS A 91 25.32 9.34 2.00
CA LYS A 91 24.95 10.76 1.89
C LYS A 91 23.92 11.21 2.92
N ILE A 92 23.04 10.33 3.38
CA ILE A 92 22.14 10.60 4.49
C ILE A 92 22.98 10.74 5.76
N THR A 93 23.80 9.74 6.08
CA THR A 93 24.69 9.76 7.26
C THR A 93 25.61 10.97 7.26
N ASP A 94 26.26 11.29 6.13
CA ASP A 94 27.12 12.48 6.03
C ASP A 94 26.36 13.80 6.27
N SER A 95 25.08 13.85 5.90
CA SER A 95 24.25 15.06 6.03
C SER A 95 23.59 15.20 7.40
N LEU A 96 23.36 14.09 8.10
CA LEU A 96 22.65 13.99 9.38
C LEU A 96 23.58 13.38 10.44
N GLY A 97 24.21 14.22 11.28
CA GLY A 97 25.11 13.77 12.34
C GLY A 97 26.52 13.31 11.92
N GLY A 98 26.81 13.22 10.61
CA GLY A 98 28.14 12.86 10.10
C GLY A 98 29.18 13.99 10.17
N ALA A 99 30.31 13.84 9.47
CA ALA A 99 31.46 14.75 9.55
C ALA A 99 31.22 16.18 8.99
N LYS A 100 30.16 16.37 8.18
CA LYS A 100 29.77 17.67 7.62
C LYS A 100 28.25 17.87 7.75
N PRO A 101 27.75 17.86 8.99
CA PRO A 101 26.32 17.81 9.23
C PRO A 101 25.66 19.09 8.75
N LYS A 102 24.52 18.95 8.07
CA LYS A 102 23.60 20.06 7.82
C LYS A 102 22.50 20.13 8.86
N CYS A 103 22.40 19.08 9.67
CA CYS A 103 21.60 18.96 10.86
C CYS A 103 22.54 18.56 12.00
N ASP A 104 22.65 19.43 12.98
CA ASP A 104 23.48 19.30 14.19
C ASP A 104 22.58 19.39 15.43
N ASP A 105 22.85 18.54 16.43
CA ASP A 105 22.02 18.39 17.62
C ASP A 105 21.92 19.68 18.44
N SER A 106 22.96 20.52 18.46
CA SER A 106 23.01 21.75 19.27
C SER A 106 22.19 22.89 18.69
N THR A 107 22.07 22.98 17.37
CA THR A 107 21.37 24.09 16.69
C THR A 107 20.02 23.71 16.11
N HIS A 108 19.69 22.40 16.04
CA HIS A 108 18.45 21.91 15.42
C HIS A 108 17.65 20.99 16.35
N ALA A 109 17.79 21.14 17.67
CA ALA A 109 17.05 20.36 18.66
C ALA A 109 15.52 20.35 18.43
N ALA A 110 14.96 21.47 17.96
CA ALA A 110 13.53 21.57 17.63
C ALA A 110 13.14 20.69 16.42
N SER A 111 14.00 20.56 15.41
CA SER A 111 13.77 19.61 14.31
C SER A 111 13.91 18.17 14.80
N LEU A 112 14.91 17.87 15.63
CA LEU A 112 15.13 16.52 16.16
C LEU A 112 13.96 16.06 17.05
N ALA A 113 13.37 16.96 17.84
CA ALA A 113 12.22 16.69 18.69
C ALA A 113 10.95 16.25 17.92
N MET A 114 10.89 16.47 16.61
CA MET A 114 9.81 15.95 15.76
C MET A 114 9.94 14.46 15.43
N PHE A 115 11.03 13.83 15.86
CA PHE A 115 11.33 12.43 15.62
C PHE A 115 11.62 11.75 16.96
N PRO A 116 10.62 11.50 17.80
CA PRO A 116 10.86 10.87 19.11
C PRO A 116 11.27 9.40 19.00
N SER A 117 10.77 8.70 17.97
CA SER A 117 11.07 7.30 17.72
C SER A 117 11.07 6.98 16.22
N CYS A 118 11.71 5.85 15.87
CA CYS A 118 11.65 5.31 14.52
C CYS A 118 10.41 4.41 14.36
N PRO A 119 9.45 4.76 13.49
CA PRO A 119 8.25 3.95 13.30
C PRO A 119 8.51 2.76 12.36
N SER A 120 7.60 1.79 12.37
CA SER A 120 7.51 0.77 11.33
C SER A 120 7.30 1.41 9.95
N PRO A 121 7.95 0.90 8.88
CA PRO A 121 8.71 -0.34 8.81
C PRO A 121 10.21 -0.21 9.14
N GLY A 122 10.65 0.88 9.77
CA GLY A 122 11.98 0.96 10.38
C GLY A 122 12.07 0.14 11.66
N THR A 123 13.28 -0.02 12.17
CA THR A 123 13.57 -0.70 13.44
C THR A 123 13.08 0.18 14.58
N PRO A 124 12.09 -0.26 15.38
CA PRO A 124 11.59 0.53 16.50
C PRO A 124 12.70 0.89 17.49
N GLY A 125 12.77 2.17 17.86
CA GLY A 125 13.78 2.68 18.78
C GLY A 125 13.65 4.18 18.99
N ALA A 126 14.15 4.66 20.12
CA ALA A 126 14.21 6.09 20.40
C ALA A 126 15.23 6.77 19.46
N ILE A 127 14.91 7.97 18.99
CA ILE A 127 15.81 8.79 18.18
C ILE A 127 16.30 9.93 19.09
N SER A 128 17.57 9.86 19.47
CA SER A 128 18.19 10.81 20.41
C SER A 128 19.18 11.76 19.75
N THR A 129 19.64 11.42 18.55
CA THR A 129 20.61 12.18 17.76
C THR A 129 20.22 12.19 16.28
N PHE A 130 20.80 13.11 15.49
CA PHE A 130 20.67 13.04 14.04
C PHE A 130 21.30 11.79 13.40
N SER A 131 22.23 11.12 14.09
CA SER A 131 22.76 9.83 13.63
C SER A 131 21.72 8.71 13.76
N ASP A 132 20.95 8.70 14.85
CA ASP A 132 19.84 7.76 15.03
C ASP A 132 18.77 8.00 13.96
N LEU A 133 18.44 9.28 13.72
CA LEU A 133 17.52 9.67 12.66
C LEU A 133 18.02 9.24 11.28
N ALA A 134 19.32 9.38 10.99
CA ALA A 134 19.90 8.95 9.72
C ALA A 134 19.66 7.46 9.45
N SER A 135 19.92 6.61 10.45
CA SER A 135 19.68 5.17 10.37
C SER A 135 18.20 4.87 10.16
N CYS A 136 17.32 5.51 10.93
CA CYS A 136 15.88 5.35 10.78
C CYS A 136 15.39 5.74 9.38
N GLU A 137 15.83 6.87 8.85
CA GLU A 137 15.44 7.38 7.54
C GLU A 137 15.92 6.50 6.38
N ILE A 138 17.06 5.84 6.54
CA ILE A 138 17.56 4.83 5.60
C ILE A 138 16.59 3.64 5.55
N GLU A 139 16.29 3.06 6.72
CA GLU A 139 15.41 1.89 6.82
C GLU A 139 13.99 2.20 6.34
N LEU A 140 13.41 3.34 6.75
CA LEU A 140 12.11 3.79 6.28
C LEU A 140 12.06 3.93 4.77
N ALA A 141 13.07 4.56 4.15
CA ALA A 141 13.10 4.75 2.72
C ALA A 141 13.18 3.43 1.94
N GLU A 142 14.00 2.48 2.41
CA GLU A 142 14.18 1.18 1.76
C GLU A 142 12.97 0.27 1.97
N ASN A 143 12.53 0.10 3.21
CA ASN A 143 11.44 -0.80 3.56
C ASN A 143 10.10 -0.30 3.00
N MET A 144 9.87 1.02 2.93
CA MET A 144 8.67 1.55 2.27
C MET A 144 8.67 1.29 0.77
N VAL A 145 9.84 1.38 0.10
CA VAL A 145 9.97 1.02 -1.33
C VAL A 145 9.79 -0.49 -1.52
N GLN A 146 10.33 -1.31 -0.64
CA GLN A 146 10.14 -2.76 -0.65
C GLN A 146 8.67 -3.12 -0.47
N ASN A 147 7.97 -2.52 0.51
CA ASN A 147 6.56 -2.77 0.79
C ASN A 147 5.68 -2.43 -0.42
N VAL A 148 5.86 -1.26 -1.02
CA VAL A 148 5.08 -0.91 -2.21
C VAL A 148 5.41 -1.80 -3.40
N ALA A 149 6.68 -2.18 -3.61
CA ALA A 149 7.08 -3.09 -4.67
C ALA A 149 6.45 -4.47 -4.49
N ASN A 150 6.52 -5.02 -3.27
CA ASN A 150 5.88 -6.28 -2.90
C ASN A 150 4.36 -6.26 -3.06
N TYR A 151 3.72 -5.12 -2.84
CA TYR A 151 2.28 -4.99 -2.97
C TYR A 151 1.83 -4.89 -4.44
N ILE A 152 2.55 -4.12 -5.27
CA ILE A 152 2.12 -3.86 -6.66
C ILE A 152 2.69 -4.83 -7.69
N LEU A 153 3.74 -5.60 -7.34
CA LEU A 153 4.44 -6.43 -8.32
C LEU A 153 5.21 -7.60 -7.67
N LYS A 154 4.71 -8.82 -7.83
CA LYS A 154 5.37 -10.08 -7.47
C LYS A 154 5.25 -11.10 -8.60
N PRO A 155 5.92 -10.88 -9.75
CA PRO A 155 5.72 -11.70 -10.93
C PRO A 155 6.27 -13.11 -10.71
N ASP A 156 5.57 -14.09 -11.27
CA ASP A 156 6.13 -15.40 -11.55
C ASP A 156 7.17 -15.25 -12.68
N ALA A 157 8.34 -14.82 -12.26
CA ALA A 157 9.45 -14.50 -13.14
C ALA A 157 9.91 -15.73 -13.93
N ALA A 158 9.86 -16.92 -13.33
CA ALA A 158 10.27 -18.15 -13.98
C ALA A 158 9.35 -18.46 -15.18
N THR A 159 8.04 -18.43 -14.96
CA THR A 159 7.05 -18.65 -16.02
C THR A 159 7.13 -17.57 -17.10
N ILE A 160 7.19 -16.29 -16.73
CA ILE A 160 7.28 -15.20 -17.72
C ILE A 160 8.57 -15.33 -18.56
N VAL A 161 9.72 -15.62 -17.93
CA VAL A 161 10.99 -15.79 -18.65
C VAL A 161 10.94 -17.01 -19.58
N ALA A 162 10.32 -18.11 -19.15
CA ALA A 162 10.11 -19.29 -19.99
C ALA A 162 9.27 -18.94 -21.23
N MET A 163 8.15 -18.23 -21.06
CA MET A 163 7.29 -17.78 -22.17
C MET A 163 8.02 -16.83 -23.12
N VAL A 164 8.82 -15.89 -22.59
CA VAL A 164 9.66 -14.99 -23.40
C VAL A 164 10.69 -15.78 -24.22
N SER A 165 11.31 -16.79 -23.61
CA SER A 165 12.31 -17.64 -24.26
C SER A 165 11.69 -18.52 -25.35
N ALA A 166 10.46 -19.00 -25.13
CA ALA A 166 9.63 -19.68 -26.11
C ALA A 166 9.08 -18.75 -27.21
N LYS A 167 9.41 -17.44 -27.16
CA LYS A 167 8.94 -16.40 -28.09
C LYS A 167 7.41 -16.27 -28.14
N SER A 168 6.72 -16.62 -27.06
CA SER A 168 5.27 -16.38 -26.95
C SER A 168 4.97 -14.87 -26.97
N PRO A 169 3.98 -14.42 -27.76
CA PRO A 169 3.50 -13.04 -27.73
C PRO A 169 3.09 -12.59 -26.32
N GLU A 170 2.42 -13.48 -25.58
CA GLU A 170 1.95 -13.27 -24.21
C GLU A 170 3.11 -13.04 -23.26
N GLY A 171 4.15 -13.89 -23.30
CA GLY A 171 5.33 -13.74 -22.46
C GLY A 171 6.03 -12.39 -22.67
N LYS A 172 6.17 -11.95 -23.92
CA LYS A 172 6.74 -10.64 -24.26
C LYS A 172 5.88 -9.49 -23.72
N GLN A 173 4.56 -9.61 -23.79
CA GLN A 173 3.65 -8.60 -23.30
C GLN A 173 3.61 -8.55 -21.76
N LEU A 174 3.56 -9.69 -21.08
CA LEU A 174 3.64 -9.81 -19.62
C LEU A 174 4.93 -9.15 -19.09
N SER A 175 6.08 -9.48 -19.68
CA SER A 175 7.37 -8.87 -19.36
C SER A 175 7.35 -7.34 -19.55
N LYS A 176 6.68 -6.86 -20.60
CA LYS A 176 6.55 -5.43 -20.89
C LYS A 176 5.60 -4.72 -19.91
N CYS A 177 4.48 -5.33 -19.57
CA CYS A 177 3.50 -4.83 -18.59
C CYS A 177 4.17 -4.69 -17.21
N ALA A 178 4.79 -5.77 -16.70
CA ALA A 178 5.52 -5.77 -15.43
C ALA A 178 6.62 -4.69 -15.37
N GLN A 179 7.42 -4.54 -16.44
CA GLN A 179 8.41 -3.47 -16.55
C GLN A 179 7.77 -2.07 -16.54
N SER A 180 6.58 -1.91 -17.11
CA SER A 180 5.86 -0.64 -17.14
C SER A 180 5.27 -0.28 -15.77
N ILE A 181 4.74 -1.26 -15.03
CA ILE A 181 4.27 -1.10 -13.65
C ILE A 181 5.39 -0.52 -12.78
N ILE A 182 6.51 -1.22 -12.63
CA ILE A 182 7.55 -0.79 -11.69
C ILE A 182 8.19 0.54 -12.09
N LYS A 183 8.41 0.75 -13.40
CA LYS A 183 9.03 1.98 -13.91
C LYS A 183 8.15 3.20 -13.67
N ASN A 184 6.84 3.10 -13.92
CA ASN A 184 5.94 4.24 -13.79
C ASN A 184 5.47 4.43 -12.33
N ALA A 185 5.34 3.36 -11.55
CA ALA A 185 5.17 3.44 -10.10
C ALA A 185 6.33 4.18 -9.42
N THR A 186 7.58 3.82 -9.74
CA THR A 186 8.79 4.51 -9.23
C THR A 186 8.80 6.01 -9.60
N LYS A 187 8.32 6.36 -10.80
CA LYS A 187 8.21 7.78 -11.20
C LYS A 187 7.12 8.50 -10.43
N LEU A 188 5.95 7.88 -10.25
CA LEU A 188 4.85 8.47 -9.50
C LEU A 188 5.27 8.70 -8.04
N HIS A 189 5.88 7.70 -7.41
CA HIS A 189 6.44 7.80 -6.06
C HIS A 189 7.40 8.99 -5.91
N ALA A 190 8.39 9.08 -6.79
CA ALA A 190 9.35 10.19 -6.79
C ALA A 190 8.72 11.56 -7.11
N THR A 191 7.63 11.60 -7.90
CA THR A 191 6.88 12.84 -8.16
C THR A 191 6.11 13.29 -6.93
N VAL A 192 5.37 12.38 -6.28
CA VAL A 192 4.60 12.65 -5.05
C VAL A 192 5.51 13.24 -3.98
N GLN A 193 6.64 12.58 -3.70
CA GLN A 193 7.60 13.07 -2.73
C GLN A 193 8.10 14.47 -3.06
N LYS A 194 8.57 14.68 -4.30
CA LYS A 194 9.12 15.98 -4.71
C LYS A 194 8.11 17.11 -4.64
N ASP A 195 6.85 16.87 -4.97
CA ASP A 195 5.85 17.93 -5.02
C ASP A 195 5.38 18.28 -3.60
N ARG A 196 5.07 17.28 -2.79
CA ARG A 196 4.62 17.48 -1.40
C ARG A 196 5.73 17.96 -0.48
N GLY A 197 6.94 17.42 -0.60
CA GLY A 197 8.08 17.91 0.17
C GLY A 197 8.53 19.33 -0.25
N LYS A 198 8.27 19.75 -1.49
CA LYS A 198 8.44 21.17 -1.89
C LYS A 198 7.38 22.08 -1.26
N CYS A 199 6.14 21.63 -1.15
CA CYS A 199 5.10 22.34 -0.41
C CYS A 199 5.53 22.54 1.04
N GLN A 200 5.94 21.47 1.73
CA GLN A 200 6.32 21.58 3.14
C GLN A 200 7.58 22.43 3.32
N ALA A 201 8.61 22.24 2.49
CA ALA A 201 9.81 23.08 2.54
C ALA A 201 9.54 24.56 2.21
N THR A 202 8.44 24.88 1.55
CA THR A 202 8.00 26.28 1.34
C THR A 202 7.28 26.80 2.57
N ALA A 203 6.40 26.01 3.19
CA ALA A 203 5.75 26.34 4.46
C ALA A 203 6.78 26.59 5.57
N ASP A 204 7.75 25.69 5.74
CA ASP A 204 8.82 25.81 6.76
C ASP A 204 9.62 27.12 6.58
N LYS A 205 9.98 27.47 5.35
CA LYS A 205 10.69 28.74 5.05
C LYS A 205 9.85 29.98 5.34
N GLY A 206 8.53 29.85 5.31
CA GLY A 206 7.59 30.91 5.64
C GLY A 206 7.32 31.02 7.15
N GLY A 207 7.99 30.25 8.01
CA GLY A 207 7.69 30.20 9.43
C GLY A 207 6.42 29.41 9.75
N GLY A 208 6.11 28.40 8.94
CA GLY A 208 4.98 27.50 9.16
C GLY A 208 5.13 26.66 10.44
N SER A 209 4.11 25.83 10.72
CA SER A 209 4.15 24.86 11.81
C SER A 209 5.19 23.75 11.54
N TYR A 210 5.73 23.17 12.61
CA TYR A 210 6.50 21.92 12.50
C TYR A 210 5.64 20.75 11.98
N SER A 211 4.32 20.82 12.12
CA SER A 211 3.44 19.78 11.59
C SER A 211 3.46 19.68 10.07
N TYR A 212 3.39 18.46 9.55
CA TYR A 212 3.28 18.22 8.12
C TYR A 212 1.86 18.51 7.64
N THR A 213 1.71 19.42 6.67
CA THR A 213 0.39 19.89 6.19
C THR A 213 0.15 19.65 4.69
N CYS A 214 1.13 19.06 3.99
CA CYS A 214 1.11 18.93 2.54
C CYS A 214 0.61 17.57 2.01
N SER A 215 -0.13 16.81 2.82
CA SER A 215 -0.68 15.48 2.47
C SER A 215 -1.74 15.50 1.35
N GLY A 216 -2.28 16.66 1.00
CA GLY A 216 -3.19 16.84 -0.14
C GLY A 216 -2.59 17.61 -1.30
N PHE A 217 -1.36 18.13 -1.17
CA PHE A 217 -0.81 19.06 -2.14
C PHE A 217 -0.50 18.37 -3.48
N ASP A 218 -0.96 18.99 -4.58
CA ASP A 218 -0.59 18.66 -5.95
C ASP A 218 -0.51 19.95 -6.78
N SER A 219 0.66 20.25 -7.34
CA SER A 219 0.84 21.36 -8.26
C SER A 219 0.35 21.02 -9.69
N GLY A 220 -0.44 19.97 -9.86
CA GLY A 220 -0.80 19.32 -11.13
C GLY A 220 0.23 18.31 -11.65
N LYS A 221 1.37 18.11 -10.95
CA LYS A 221 2.41 17.16 -11.37
C LYS A 221 2.07 15.72 -11.00
N ILE A 222 1.41 15.52 -9.85
CA ILE A 222 1.01 14.18 -9.39
C ILE A 222 -0.08 13.68 -10.32
N ALA A 223 -1.17 14.44 -10.51
CA ALA A 223 -2.23 14.13 -11.48
C ALA A 223 -1.66 13.86 -12.89
N GLY A 224 -0.78 14.73 -13.41
CA GLY A 224 -0.16 14.52 -14.71
C GLY A 224 0.75 13.27 -14.79
N THR A 225 1.30 12.79 -13.67
CA THR A 225 2.07 11.55 -13.63
C THR A 225 1.16 10.32 -13.50
N ILE A 226 0.03 10.44 -12.79
CA ILE A 226 -1.03 9.42 -12.72
C ILE A 226 -1.58 9.14 -14.12
N THR A 227 -1.98 10.17 -14.87
CA THR A 227 -2.48 10.00 -16.25
C THR A 227 -1.45 9.27 -17.14
N LYS A 228 -0.17 9.67 -17.08
CA LYS A 228 0.90 9.01 -17.84
C LYS A 228 1.12 7.57 -17.41
N LEU A 229 0.96 7.25 -16.13
CA LEU A 229 1.04 5.88 -15.64
C LEU A 229 -0.11 5.06 -16.22
N GLN A 230 -1.34 5.54 -16.12
CA GLN A 230 -2.53 4.86 -16.63
C GLN A 230 -2.45 4.62 -18.15
N GLU A 231 -2.10 5.64 -18.94
CA GLU A 231 -1.89 5.52 -20.39
C GLU A 231 -0.81 4.47 -20.73
N LYS A 232 0.28 4.42 -19.95
CA LYS A 232 1.34 3.44 -20.17
C LYS A 232 0.92 2.04 -19.81
N LEU A 233 0.15 1.84 -18.74
CA LEU A 233 -0.38 0.53 -18.38
C LEU A 233 -1.41 0.06 -19.40
N ALA A 234 -2.35 0.92 -19.82
CA ALA A 234 -3.30 0.59 -20.88
C ALA A 234 -2.58 0.14 -22.17
N LYS A 235 -1.47 0.80 -22.54
CA LYS A 235 -0.71 0.41 -23.73
C LYS A 235 0.18 -0.82 -23.54
N ASP A 236 0.84 -0.95 -22.40
CA ASP A 236 1.87 -1.95 -22.16
C ASP A 236 1.32 -3.24 -21.52
N CYS A 237 0.06 -3.25 -21.10
CA CYS A 237 -0.68 -4.40 -20.61
C CYS A 237 -1.81 -4.82 -21.58
N HIS A 238 -1.74 -4.35 -22.83
CA HIS A 238 -2.62 -4.73 -23.92
C HIS A 238 -1.88 -5.60 -24.94
N LEU A 239 -2.40 -6.80 -25.21
CA LEU A 239 -1.91 -7.72 -26.23
C LEU A 239 -2.41 -7.28 -27.60
N LYS A 240 -1.49 -6.83 -28.45
CA LYS A 240 -1.83 -6.48 -29.84
C LYS A 240 -2.36 -7.66 -30.64
N LYS A 241 -1.79 -8.85 -30.41
CA LYS A 241 -2.18 -10.13 -31.00
C LYS A 241 -1.76 -11.22 -30.04
N ASP A 242 -2.71 -12.04 -29.60
CA ASP A 242 -2.42 -13.30 -28.93
C ASP A 242 -2.02 -14.40 -29.94
N SER A 243 -1.82 -15.62 -29.46
CA SER A 243 -1.53 -16.81 -30.28
C SER A 243 -2.57 -17.09 -31.37
N ASN A 244 -3.80 -16.59 -31.22
CA ASN A 244 -4.90 -16.74 -32.17
C ASN A 244 -5.04 -15.52 -33.10
N GLY A 245 -4.16 -14.52 -32.95
CA GLY A 245 -4.19 -13.28 -33.74
C GLY A 245 -5.23 -12.26 -33.26
N VAL A 246 -5.81 -12.43 -32.07
CA VAL A 246 -6.83 -11.55 -31.50
C VAL A 246 -6.18 -10.47 -30.62
N GLU A 247 -6.64 -9.23 -30.77
CA GLU A 247 -6.24 -8.09 -29.93
C GLU A 247 -7.10 -8.05 -28.67
N ARG A 248 -6.48 -8.00 -27.49
CA ARG A 248 -7.18 -8.00 -26.19
C ARG A 248 -6.31 -7.48 -25.06
N ASP A 249 -6.92 -7.11 -23.93
CA ASP A 249 -6.18 -6.88 -22.70
C ASP A 249 -5.68 -8.19 -22.08
N LEU A 250 -4.69 -8.07 -21.19
CA LEU A 250 -4.31 -9.20 -20.33
C LEU A 250 -5.51 -9.59 -19.48
N ASN A 251 -5.83 -10.89 -19.48
CA ASN A 251 -6.91 -11.44 -18.67
C ASN A 251 -6.45 -11.65 -17.21
N GLU A 252 -7.37 -12.09 -16.35
CA GLU A 252 -7.10 -12.29 -14.92
C GLU A 252 -5.96 -13.30 -14.67
N ALA A 253 -5.92 -14.43 -15.40
CA ALA A 253 -4.87 -15.42 -15.24
C ALA A 253 -3.48 -14.87 -15.63
N GLU A 254 -3.41 -14.10 -16.71
CA GLU A 254 -2.18 -13.43 -17.15
C GLU A 254 -1.74 -12.35 -16.15
N LEU A 255 -2.66 -11.56 -15.61
CA LEU A 255 -2.37 -10.59 -14.55
C LEU A 255 -1.94 -11.30 -13.24
N GLY A 256 -2.48 -12.50 -12.97
CA GLY A 256 -2.05 -13.39 -11.89
C GLY A 256 -0.58 -13.77 -11.99
N LEU A 257 -0.03 -13.94 -13.21
CA LEU A 257 1.41 -14.18 -13.42
C LEU A 257 2.28 -12.96 -13.10
N ILE A 258 1.72 -11.75 -13.15
CA ILE A 258 2.42 -10.52 -12.74
C ILE A 258 2.42 -10.39 -11.21
N GLY A 259 1.50 -11.05 -10.51
CA GLY A 259 1.33 -10.95 -9.06
C GLY A 259 1.09 -9.51 -8.64
N SER A 260 0.14 -8.84 -9.29
CA SER A 260 -0.21 -7.45 -9.02
C SER A 260 -1.55 -7.32 -8.30
N CYS A 261 -1.84 -6.15 -7.77
CA CYS A 261 -2.96 -5.89 -6.88
C CYS A 261 -4.32 -5.61 -7.58
N GLY A 262 -4.51 -6.02 -8.84
CA GLY A 262 -5.78 -5.84 -9.57
C GLY A 262 -6.04 -6.95 -10.59
N ARG A 263 -7.33 -7.28 -10.81
CA ARG A 263 -7.76 -8.44 -11.65
C ARG A 263 -8.01 -8.10 -13.12
N ASN A 264 -8.10 -6.81 -13.42
CA ASN A 264 -8.16 -6.28 -14.78
C ASN A 264 -7.35 -4.97 -14.85
N ILE A 265 -7.19 -4.41 -16.05
CA ILE A 265 -6.33 -3.23 -16.27
C ILE A 265 -6.82 -2.00 -15.51
N ALA A 266 -8.14 -1.79 -15.39
CA ALA A 266 -8.69 -0.65 -14.66
C ALA A 266 -8.47 -0.78 -13.14
N GLU A 267 -8.75 -1.96 -12.57
CA GLU A 267 -8.48 -2.26 -11.16
C GLU A 267 -6.97 -2.15 -10.85
N LEU A 268 -6.13 -2.69 -11.73
CA LEU A 268 -4.67 -2.63 -11.65
C LEU A 268 -4.17 -1.18 -11.59
N GLN A 269 -4.66 -0.33 -12.50
CA GLN A 269 -4.30 1.09 -12.55
C GLN A 269 -4.68 1.82 -11.27
N SER A 270 -5.94 1.65 -10.82
CA SER A 270 -6.45 2.28 -9.60
C SER A 270 -5.64 1.83 -8.39
N CYS A 271 -5.41 0.53 -8.25
CA CYS A 271 -4.68 -0.04 -7.12
C CYS A 271 -3.21 0.45 -7.05
N ILE A 272 -2.50 0.45 -8.18
CA ILE A 272 -1.12 0.96 -8.22
C ILE A 272 -1.07 2.43 -7.83
N VAL A 273 -1.99 3.25 -8.35
CA VAL A 273 -2.04 4.69 -8.05
C VAL A 273 -2.28 4.91 -6.56
N ASP A 274 -3.28 4.25 -5.98
CA ASP A 274 -3.62 4.38 -4.56
C ASP A 274 -2.45 3.96 -3.66
N ALA A 275 -1.89 2.78 -3.88
CA ALA A 275 -0.78 2.26 -3.09
C ALA A 275 0.47 3.14 -3.18
N VAL A 276 0.85 3.56 -4.39
CA VAL A 276 2.05 4.37 -4.60
C VAL A 276 1.87 5.79 -4.04
N VAL A 277 0.70 6.41 -4.23
CA VAL A 277 0.44 7.74 -3.67
C VAL A 277 0.44 7.68 -2.16
N LYS A 278 -0.31 6.75 -1.52
CA LYS A 278 -0.33 6.60 -0.06
C LYS A 278 1.06 6.36 0.52
N ASN A 279 1.79 5.38 -0.02
CA ASN A 279 3.14 5.04 0.44
C ASN A 279 4.12 6.22 0.30
N ALA A 280 4.19 6.86 -0.88
CA ALA A 280 5.08 8.00 -1.11
C ALA A 280 4.75 9.20 -0.21
N SER A 281 3.47 9.37 0.10
CA SER A 281 2.97 10.45 0.95
C SER A 281 3.30 10.24 2.42
N GLY A 282 3.10 9.02 2.91
CA GLY A 282 3.52 8.63 4.25
C GLY A 282 5.03 8.82 4.40
N LEU A 283 5.82 8.29 3.48
CA LEU A 283 7.28 8.47 3.52
C LEU A 283 7.71 9.95 3.43
N THR A 284 6.98 10.79 2.69
CA THR A 284 7.24 12.23 2.68
C THR A 284 6.95 12.86 4.03
N ALA A 285 5.83 12.53 4.67
CA ALA A 285 5.45 13.05 5.98
C ALA A 285 6.49 12.64 7.03
N LEU A 286 6.90 11.37 7.03
CA LEU A 286 7.92 10.80 7.91
C LEU A 286 9.27 11.52 7.81
N ALA A 287 9.57 12.19 6.69
CA ALA A 287 10.81 12.98 6.56
C ALA A 287 10.76 14.34 7.26
N PHE A 288 9.60 14.75 7.74
CA PHE A 288 9.34 16.06 8.35
C PHE A 288 8.89 15.95 9.81
N GLU A 289 8.23 14.84 10.15
CA GLU A 289 7.84 14.46 11.49
C GLU A 289 7.55 12.95 11.57
N ASN A 290 7.98 12.31 12.65
CA ASN A 290 7.44 11.02 13.08
C ASN A 290 6.41 11.31 14.17
N ALA A 291 5.31 11.95 13.77
CA ALA A 291 4.23 12.17 14.72
C ALA A 291 3.85 10.80 15.31
N GLU A 292 3.81 10.71 16.64
CA GLU A 292 3.39 9.52 17.41
C GLU A 292 1.88 9.27 17.24
N VAL A 293 1.40 9.34 16.00
CA VAL A 293 0.03 9.09 15.65
C VAL A 293 -0.06 7.61 15.38
N CYS A 294 -0.26 6.86 16.47
CA CYS A 294 -0.82 5.53 16.32
C CYS A 294 -2.10 5.66 15.49
N PRO A 295 -2.29 4.85 14.44
CA PRO A 295 -3.54 4.88 13.70
C PRO A 295 -4.66 4.59 14.71
N THR A 296 -5.60 5.52 14.87
CA THR A 296 -6.73 5.38 15.81
C THR A 296 -7.75 4.34 15.32
N VAL A 297 -7.68 3.98 14.04
CA VAL A 297 -8.52 2.96 13.40
C VAL A 297 -7.67 2.21 12.39
N VAL A 298 -7.76 0.88 12.43
CA VAL A 298 -7.23 0.01 11.37
C VAL A 298 -8.41 -0.74 10.76
N ASP A 299 -8.68 -0.45 9.49
CA ASP A 299 -9.63 -1.20 8.70
C ASP A 299 -8.93 -2.42 8.09
N ILE A 300 -9.40 -3.61 8.45
CA ILE A 300 -8.90 -4.89 7.95
C ILE A 300 -9.91 -5.39 6.92
N VAL A 301 -9.58 -5.23 5.64
CA VAL A 301 -10.36 -5.82 4.56
C VAL A 301 -9.75 -7.17 4.20
N ALA A 302 -10.38 -8.25 4.62
CA ALA A 302 -9.97 -9.60 4.25
C ALA A 302 -10.66 -9.98 2.94
N LYS A 303 -9.90 -9.96 1.85
CA LYS A 303 -10.33 -10.56 0.58
C LYS A 303 -9.86 -12.02 0.53
N ALA A 304 -10.44 -12.85 1.40
CA ALA A 304 -10.30 -14.29 1.26
C ALA A 304 -11.18 -14.79 0.11
N GLY A 305 -10.82 -15.95 -0.43
CA GLY A 305 -11.29 -16.52 -1.68
C GLY A 305 -11.05 -18.02 -1.62
N SER A 306 -12.03 -18.77 -1.12
CA SER A 306 -11.85 -20.20 -0.85
C SER A 306 -12.14 -21.07 -2.07
N ALA A 307 -11.15 -21.20 -2.95
CA ALA A 307 -11.09 -22.35 -3.85
C ALA A 307 -10.40 -23.50 -3.10
N ARG A 308 -11.15 -24.56 -2.79
CA ARG A 308 -10.58 -25.83 -2.30
C ARG A 308 -9.44 -26.26 -3.22
N ASN A 309 -8.31 -26.61 -2.60
CA ASN A 309 -7.07 -27.09 -3.21
C ASN A 309 -7.26 -27.90 -4.51
N GLY A 310 -6.54 -27.50 -5.55
CA GLY A 310 -5.62 -28.44 -6.21
C GLY A 310 -6.09 -29.15 -7.48
N THR A 311 -7.30 -28.93 -7.99
CA THR A 311 -7.64 -29.39 -9.35
C THR A 311 -8.39 -28.29 -10.07
N SER A 312 -7.81 -27.78 -11.16
CA SER A 312 -8.51 -27.00 -12.20
C SER A 312 -9.53 -27.88 -12.93
N GLY A 313 -10.46 -28.46 -12.18
CA GLY A 313 -11.59 -29.22 -12.66
C GLY A 313 -12.86 -28.47 -12.31
N THR A 314 -13.75 -28.35 -13.28
CA THR A 314 -15.16 -28.04 -13.01
C THR A 314 -15.70 -29.10 -12.05
N PHE A 315 -16.18 -28.72 -10.87
CA PHE A 315 -16.91 -29.63 -9.99
C PHE A 315 -18.40 -29.32 -10.10
N LYS A 316 -19.23 -30.36 -10.07
CA LYS A 316 -20.68 -30.18 -10.07
C LYS A 316 -21.22 -30.40 -8.66
N VAL A 317 -22.19 -29.60 -8.27
CA VAL A 317 -22.91 -29.74 -6.99
C VAL A 317 -24.41 -29.73 -7.23
N CYS A 318 -25.14 -30.34 -6.30
CA CYS A 318 -26.59 -30.32 -6.31
C CYS A 318 -27.13 -28.94 -5.95
N SER A 319 -28.04 -28.44 -6.78
CA SER A 319 -28.77 -27.20 -6.58
C SER A 319 -30.25 -27.51 -6.43
N GLY A 320 -30.83 -27.12 -5.29
CA GLY A 320 -32.18 -27.51 -4.90
C GLY A 320 -32.27 -28.97 -4.42
N GLY A 321 -33.42 -29.34 -3.85
CA GLY A 321 -33.65 -30.69 -3.32
C GLY A 321 -33.02 -30.96 -1.95
N PRO A 322 -33.23 -32.18 -1.40
CA PRO A 322 -32.72 -32.58 -0.09
C PRO A 322 -31.19 -32.71 -0.04
N ASP A 323 -30.53 -32.84 -1.20
CA ASP A 323 -29.09 -33.06 -1.31
C ASP A 323 -28.32 -31.80 -1.75
N ALA A 324 -28.93 -30.61 -1.63
CA ALA A 324 -28.30 -29.35 -2.03
C ALA A 324 -26.93 -29.15 -1.35
N GLY A 325 -25.90 -28.88 -2.16
CA GLY A 325 -24.51 -28.72 -1.70
C GLY A 325 -23.64 -29.97 -1.78
N ASN A 326 -24.21 -31.16 -1.98
CA ASN A 326 -23.44 -32.38 -2.22
C ASN A 326 -22.81 -32.38 -3.63
N SER A 327 -21.66 -33.04 -3.78
CA SER A 327 -21.05 -33.26 -5.09
C SER A 327 -21.91 -34.20 -5.93
N CYS A 328 -22.04 -33.92 -7.21
CA CYS A 328 -22.86 -34.73 -8.13
C CYS A 328 -22.14 -34.97 -9.46
N THR A 329 -22.64 -35.95 -10.19
CA THR A 329 -22.26 -36.24 -11.58
C THR A 329 -23.44 -36.01 -12.52
N THR A 330 -24.64 -36.33 -12.04
CA THR A 330 -25.92 -36.23 -12.75
C THR A 330 -27.03 -35.71 -11.83
N ASP A 331 -28.16 -35.28 -12.40
CA ASP A 331 -29.31 -34.76 -11.64
C ASP A 331 -29.93 -35.81 -10.70
N ALA A 332 -29.76 -37.11 -11.00
CA ALA A 332 -30.25 -38.19 -10.15
C ALA A 332 -29.57 -38.23 -8.77
N ASP A 333 -28.37 -37.65 -8.65
CA ASP A 333 -27.60 -37.59 -7.41
C ASP A 333 -28.16 -36.55 -6.43
N CYS A 334 -29.13 -35.73 -6.84
CA CYS A 334 -29.57 -34.53 -6.11
C CYS A 334 -30.94 -34.62 -5.43
N GLY A 335 -31.68 -35.71 -5.66
CA GLY A 335 -33.04 -35.92 -5.18
C GLY A 335 -34.04 -34.90 -5.74
N ALA A 336 -35.20 -35.33 -6.26
CA ALA A 336 -36.17 -34.38 -6.81
C ALA A 336 -36.63 -33.36 -5.74
N PRO A 337 -36.68 -32.04 -6.04
CA PRO A 337 -36.53 -31.40 -7.36
C PRO A 337 -35.12 -30.87 -7.70
N GLY A 338 -34.07 -31.34 -7.03
CA GLY A 338 -32.68 -30.92 -7.25
C GLY A 338 -32.11 -31.31 -8.61
N PHE A 339 -31.15 -30.53 -9.08
CA PHE A 339 -30.40 -30.78 -10.32
C PHE A 339 -28.90 -30.50 -10.12
N CYS A 340 -28.07 -31.19 -10.89
CA CYS A 340 -26.62 -31.17 -10.78
C CYS A 340 -26.04 -30.03 -11.63
N THR A 341 -25.63 -28.94 -10.98
CA THR A 341 -25.10 -27.76 -11.67
C THR A 341 -23.58 -27.75 -11.65
N THR A 342 -22.97 -27.32 -12.75
CA THR A 342 -21.52 -27.10 -12.80
C THR A 342 -21.21 -25.78 -12.10
N VAL A 343 -20.49 -25.87 -10.99
CA VAL A 343 -19.93 -24.68 -10.36
C VAL A 343 -18.60 -24.42 -11.05
N TYR A 344 -18.52 -23.31 -11.76
CA TYR A 344 -17.23 -22.75 -12.12
C TYR A 344 -16.71 -22.11 -10.84
N PRO A 345 -15.71 -22.69 -10.15
CA PRO A 345 -14.98 -21.88 -9.19
C PRO A 345 -14.48 -20.68 -9.99
N ASN A 346 -14.89 -19.47 -9.61
CA ASN A 346 -14.17 -18.30 -10.05
C ASN A 346 -12.69 -18.61 -9.78
N ALA A 347 -11.85 -18.55 -10.80
CA ALA A 347 -10.42 -18.83 -10.72
C ALA A 347 -9.68 -17.71 -9.96
N GLY A 348 -10.27 -17.22 -8.87
CA GLY A 348 -9.62 -16.40 -7.88
C GLY A 348 -8.63 -17.28 -7.14
N GLN A 349 -7.35 -16.98 -7.37
CA GLN A 349 -6.23 -17.58 -6.67
C GLN A 349 -6.50 -17.58 -5.17
N ALA A 350 -6.33 -18.75 -4.54
CA ALA A 350 -6.12 -18.86 -3.11
C ALA A 350 -4.93 -17.95 -2.75
N THR A 351 -5.20 -16.80 -2.16
CA THR A 351 -4.18 -16.19 -1.31
C THR A 351 -4.25 -16.99 -0.02
N SER A 352 -3.15 -17.63 0.37
CA SER A 352 -3.02 -18.20 1.70
C SER A 352 -3.02 -17.06 2.72
N THR A 353 -4.17 -16.47 2.96
CA THR A 353 -4.36 -15.55 4.07
C THR A 353 -4.67 -16.42 5.28
N GLN A 354 -3.63 -16.95 5.91
CA GLN A 354 -3.73 -17.46 7.26
C GLN A 354 -4.00 -16.26 8.16
N LEU A 355 -5.23 -16.15 8.64
CA LEU A 355 -5.60 -15.22 9.69
C LEU A 355 -5.81 -16.05 10.95
N ASP A 356 -4.86 -15.99 11.88
CA ASP A 356 -5.10 -16.46 13.25
C ASP A 356 -5.99 -15.41 13.93
N THR A 357 -7.26 -15.74 14.20
CA THR A 357 -8.18 -14.85 14.92
C THR A 357 -8.29 -15.26 16.39
N GLY A 358 -7.94 -14.32 17.28
CA GLY A 358 -8.22 -14.38 18.72
C GLY A 358 -7.01 -14.68 19.61
N TRP A 359 -7.06 -14.19 20.85
CA TRP A 359 -6.00 -14.41 21.85
C TRP A 359 -6.07 -15.81 22.49
N ASN A 360 -7.18 -16.54 22.32
CA ASN A 360 -7.46 -17.87 22.88
C ASN A 360 -8.01 -18.90 21.85
N GLY A 361 -7.76 -18.73 20.55
CA GLY A 361 -7.94 -19.80 19.56
C GLY A 361 -9.38 -20.26 19.29
N LEU A 362 -10.19 -19.43 18.63
CA LEU A 362 -11.48 -19.87 18.06
C LEU A 362 -11.35 -20.51 16.67
N GLY A 363 -10.15 -20.55 16.09
CA GLY A 363 -9.83 -21.35 14.91
C GLY A 363 -8.47 -21.02 14.34
N HIS A 364 -7.50 -21.93 14.48
CA HIS A 364 -6.32 -21.94 13.62
C HIS A 364 -6.71 -22.56 12.28
N ASN A 365 -6.21 -22.01 11.16
CA ASN A 365 -6.47 -22.51 9.80
C ASN A 365 -7.95 -22.44 9.33
N VAL A 366 -8.72 -21.47 9.79
CA VAL A 366 -10.07 -21.24 9.25
C VAL A 366 -10.03 -20.27 8.07
N ASP A 367 -10.82 -20.58 7.04
CA ASP A 367 -11.00 -19.73 5.88
C ASP A 367 -11.91 -18.56 6.24
N VAL A 368 -11.49 -17.34 5.93
CA VAL A 368 -12.33 -16.15 6.16
C VAL A 368 -13.33 -16.08 5.01
N VAL A 369 -14.60 -15.78 5.29
CA VAL A 369 -15.61 -15.62 4.24
C VAL A 369 -15.21 -14.47 3.30
N ASP A 370 -15.28 -14.73 1.99
CA ASP A 370 -14.99 -13.76 0.95
C ASP A 370 -15.73 -12.43 1.16
N GLY A 371 -15.00 -11.33 1.07
CA GLY A 371 -15.56 -9.98 1.21
C GLY A 371 -15.83 -9.54 2.65
N PHE A 372 -15.29 -10.24 3.64
CA PHE A 372 -15.33 -9.80 5.03
C PHE A 372 -14.58 -8.46 5.22
N GLU A 373 -15.30 -7.45 5.68
CA GLU A 373 -14.73 -6.19 6.16
C GLU A 373 -14.80 -6.17 7.69
N GLY A 374 -13.64 -6.30 8.34
CA GLY A 374 -13.49 -6.06 9.77
C GLY A 374 -12.91 -4.67 10.01
N SER A 375 -13.34 -4.01 11.07
CA SER A 375 -12.70 -2.77 11.53
C SER A 375 -12.42 -2.90 13.01
N VAL A 376 -11.21 -2.55 13.41
CA VAL A 376 -10.84 -2.43 14.81
C VAL A 376 -10.46 -0.98 15.08
N ASN A 377 -11.02 -0.42 16.15
CA ASN A 377 -10.53 0.81 16.74
C ASN A 377 -9.28 0.46 17.56
N LEU A 378 -8.25 1.26 17.40
CA LEU A 378 -7.06 1.19 18.22
C LEU A 378 -7.05 2.41 19.12
N SER A 379 -7.17 2.21 20.42
CA SER A 379 -6.91 3.23 21.42
C SER A 379 -5.54 2.95 22.04
N CYS A 380 -4.51 3.54 21.46
CA CYS A 380 -3.15 3.40 21.94
C CYS A 380 -2.87 4.35 23.09
N SER A 381 -2.44 3.80 24.23
CA SER A 381 -1.91 4.59 25.33
C SER A 381 -0.39 4.65 25.22
N GLY A 382 0.11 5.86 24.98
CA GLY A 382 1.53 6.15 24.97
C GLY A 382 2.17 6.29 23.58
N PRO A 383 3.42 6.76 23.54
CA PRO A 383 4.12 7.22 22.35
C PRO A 383 4.50 6.11 21.36
N SER A 384 4.64 4.87 21.84
CA SER A 384 5.24 3.77 21.06
C SER A 384 4.23 2.90 20.31
N CYS A 385 2.92 3.11 20.50
CA CYS A 385 1.86 2.23 19.99
C CYS A 385 1.97 0.75 20.43
N ASP A 386 2.86 0.42 21.37
CA ASP A 386 3.05 -0.96 21.85
C ASP A 386 1.86 -1.45 22.69
N ASN A 387 1.10 -0.51 23.26
CA ASN A 387 -0.07 -0.76 24.10
C ASN A 387 -1.31 -0.13 23.48
N CYS A 388 -1.87 -0.78 22.46
CA CYS A 388 -3.16 -0.42 21.89
C CYS A 388 -4.27 -1.27 22.47
N ALA A 389 -5.23 -0.63 23.14
CA ALA A 389 -6.52 -1.27 23.36
C ALA A 389 -7.19 -1.44 22.00
N VAL A 390 -7.36 -2.69 21.60
CA VAL A 390 -8.07 -3.06 20.37
C VAL A 390 -9.54 -3.23 20.72
N THR A 391 -10.39 -2.38 20.18
CA THR A 391 -11.85 -2.52 20.31
C THR A 391 -12.42 -2.80 18.94
N VAL A 392 -13.06 -3.95 18.76
CA VAL A 392 -13.75 -4.24 17.49
C VAL A 392 -14.83 -3.18 17.26
N ASN A 393 -14.89 -2.65 16.04
CA ASN A 393 -15.79 -1.55 15.71
C ASN A 393 -17.13 -2.12 15.23
N CYS A 394 -18.25 -1.59 15.75
CA CYS A 394 -19.58 -1.92 15.22
C CYS A 394 -19.78 -1.52 13.75
N ARG A 395 -18.92 -0.63 13.21
CA ARG A 395 -18.93 -0.29 11.79
C ARG A 395 -18.78 -1.56 10.95
N LYS A 396 -19.48 -1.57 9.82
CA LYS A 396 -19.49 -2.69 8.85
C LYS A 396 -20.14 -4.00 9.35
N GLY A 397 -20.92 -3.95 10.43
CA GLY A 397 -21.76 -5.08 10.85
C GLY A 397 -21.07 -6.07 11.78
N GLY A 398 -20.02 -5.64 12.48
CA GLY A 398 -19.37 -6.42 13.53
C GLY A 398 -20.20 -6.57 14.81
N CYS A 399 -21.27 -5.78 14.99
CA CYS A 399 -22.12 -5.82 16.18
C CYS A 399 -23.42 -6.58 15.92
N ARG A 400 -23.68 -7.59 16.75
CA ARG A 400 -24.83 -8.50 16.63
C ARG A 400 -25.38 -8.87 18.01
N CYS A 401 -26.65 -9.20 18.09
CA CYS A 401 -27.28 -9.53 19.37
C CYS A 401 -26.82 -10.88 19.92
N SER A 402 -26.60 -10.97 21.23
CA SER A 402 -26.10 -12.19 21.91
C SER A 402 -27.05 -13.39 21.78
N ASN A 403 -28.34 -13.14 21.64
CA ASN A 403 -29.38 -14.16 21.43
C ASN A 403 -29.62 -14.51 19.97
N ASP A 404 -29.29 -13.62 19.04
CA ASP A 404 -29.48 -13.82 17.61
C ASP A 404 -28.45 -13.01 16.81
N VAL A 405 -27.44 -13.72 16.32
CA VAL A 405 -26.34 -13.14 15.55
C VAL A 405 -26.80 -12.61 14.18
N THR A 406 -28.03 -12.88 13.73
CA THR A 406 -28.56 -12.28 12.51
C THR A 406 -29.10 -10.86 12.73
N ILE A 407 -29.40 -10.50 13.99
CA ILE A 407 -29.88 -9.18 14.37
C ILE A 407 -28.70 -8.23 14.59
N LYS A 408 -28.58 -7.23 13.72
CA LYS A 408 -27.52 -6.21 13.79
C LYS A 408 -27.86 -5.16 14.84
N CYS A 409 -26.99 -4.98 15.81
CA CYS A 409 -27.08 -3.91 16.80
C CYS A 409 -25.95 -2.89 16.58
N ASN A 410 -26.05 -1.70 17.16
CA ASN A 410 -25.14 -0.60 16.85
C ASN A 410 -24.33 -0.08 18.05
N THR A 411 -24.72 -0.46 19.27
CA THR A 411 -24.09 0.00 20.50
C THR A 411 -23.56 -1.21 21.27
N PRO A 412 -22.24 -1.41 21.38
CA PRO A 412 -21.67 -2.55 22.09
C PRO A 412 -22.13 -2.63 23.55
N PHE A 413 -22.37 -3.85 24.03
CA PHE A 413 -22.58 -4.22 25.42
C PHE A 413 -23.76 -3.54 26.12
N VAL A 414 -24.73 -3.02 25.37
CA VAL A 414 -25.99 -2.51 25.91
C VAL A 414 -27.17 -3.36 25.42
N GLU A 415 -28.27 -3.34 26.18
CA GLU A 415 -29.57 -3.82 25.71
C GLU A 415 -30.07 -2.86 24.61
N ASP A 416 -29.68 -3.16 23.37
CA ASP A 416 -30.12 -2.48 22.16
C ASP A 416 -31.42 -3.16 21.64
N ILE A 417 -31.61 -3.26 20.33
CA ILE A 417 -32.70 -4.00 19.69
C ILE A 417 -32.71 -5.53 19.94
N CYS A 418 -31.87 -6.03 20.85
CA CYS A 418 -31.67 -7.45 21.14
C CYS A 418 -32.75 -8.08 22.02
N GLY A 419 -33.65 -7.25 22.58
CA GLY A 419 -34.68 -7.67 23.52
C GLY A 419 -34.15 -7.77 24.96
N THR A 420 -35.06 -7.73 25.92
CA THR A 420 -34.75 -7.72 27.35
C THR A 420 -33.89 -8.92 27.76
N GLY A 421 -32.80 -8.66 28.48
CA GLY A 421 -31.85 -9.67 28.93
C GLY A 421 -30.75 -10.01 27.93
N ASN A 422 -30.74 -9.41 26.73
CA ASN A 422 -29.74 -9.67 25.70
C ASN A 422 -28.97 -8.40 25.35
N THR A 423 -27.67 -8.56 25.16
CA THR A 423 -26.78 -7.44 24.84
C THR A 423 -26.30 -7.50 23.42
N CYS A 424 -25.98 -6.33 22.88
CA CYS A 424 -25.24 -6.24 21.64
C CYS A 424 -23.79 -6.69 21.86
N GLU A 425 -23.36 -7.78 21.23
CA GLU A 425 -22.00 -8.27 21.31
C GLU A 425 -21.21 -7.91 20.05
N VAL A 426 -19.90 -7.74 20.20
CA VAL A 426 -19.01 -7.40 19.09
C VAL A 426 -18.25 -8.63 18.64
N PHE A 427 -18.46 -9.02 17.39
CA PHE A 427 -17.85 -10.17 16.77
C PHE A 427 -16.87 -9.71 15.69
N PHE A 428 -15.66 -10.28 15.70
CA PHE A 428 -14.71 -10.10 14.62
C PHE A 428 -14.85 -11.26 13.62
N GLY A 429 -15.66 -11.06 12.58
CA GLY A 429 -15.91 -12.08 11.55
C GLY A 429 -17.36 -12.05 11.03
N PRO A 430 -17.69 -12.86 10.02
CA PRO A 430 -19.08 -13.25 9.75
C PRO A 430 -19.68 -14.03 10.94
N PRO A 431 -21.02 -14.10 11.09
CA PRO A 431 -21.68 -14.96 12.07
C PRO A 431 -21.48 -16.45 11.76
#